data_AF-A0AAP1RCR4-F1
#
_entry.id   AF-A0AAP1RCR4-F1
#
_cell.length_a   1.000
_cell.length_b   1.000
_cell.length_c   1.000
_cell.angle_alpha   90.00
_cell.angle_beta   90.00
_cell.angle_gamma   90.00
#
_symmetry.space_group_name_H-M   'P 1'
#
loop_
_entity.id
_entity.type
_entity.pdbx_description
1 polymer ?
#
loop_
_entity_poly.entity_id
_entity_poly.type
_entity_poly.pdbx_seq_one_letter_code
_entity_poly.pdbx_strand_id
1 'polypeptide(L)'
;HWNQSLLLQARQPLDGDRLGRALERLQAQHDALRLRFREERGAWHQAYAEQAGEPLWRRQAGSEEALLALCEEAQRSLDLEQGPLLRALLVDMADGSQRLLLVIHHLAVDGVSWRILLEDLQRLYADLDADLGPRSSSYQAWSRHLHEQAGARLD
;
A
#
# COMPACT_ATOMS: atom_id res chain seq x y z
N HIS A 1 10.52 -9.93 6.57
CA HIS A 1 9.69 -8.83 6.05
C HIS A 1 9.19 -8.00 7.22
N TRP A 2 9.31 -6.68 7.17
CA TRP A 2 8.79 -5.78 8.21
C TRP A 2 7.63 -4.97 7.63
N ASN A 3 6.48 -5.63 7.56
CA ASN A 3 5.29 -5.11 6.92
C ASN A 3 4.16 -5.01 7.95
N GLN A 4 3.20 -4.14 7.68
CA GLN A 4 1.88 -4.20 8.30
C GLN A 4 0.90 -4.80 7.29
N SER A 5 -0.08 -5.57 7.76
CA SER A 5 -1.07 -6.18 6.88
C SER A 5 -2.45 -6.30 7.51
N LEU A 6 -3.48 -6.23 6.68
CA LEU A 6 -4.86 -6.46 7.05
C LEU A 6 -5.45 -7.55 6.15
N LEU A 7 -5.99 -8.61 6.75
CA LEU A 7 -6.77 -9.62 6.05
C LEU A 7 -8.26 -9.35 6.30
N LEU A 8 -8.97 -9.00 5.22
CA LEU A 8 -10.38 -8.64 5.25
C LEU A 8 -11.20 -9.75 4.60
N GLN A 9 -12.37 -10.02 5.16
CA GLN A 9 -13.40 -10.83 4.50
C GLN A 9 -14.38 -9.90 3.79
N ALA A 10 -14.51 -10.07 2.48
CA ALA A 10 -15.46 -9.29 1.71
C ALA A 10 -16.89 -9.70 2.06
N ARG A 11 -17.76 -8.73 2.34
CA ARG A 11 -19.18 -8.98 2.62
C ARG A 11 -19.99 -9.26 1.36
N GLN A 12 -19.48 -8.80 0.22
CA GLN A 12 -20.05 -8.97 -1.11
C GLN A 12 -18.89 -9.25 -2.08
N PRO A 13 -19.14 -9.93 -3.21
CA PRO A 13 -18.14 -10.12 -4.24
C PRO A 13 -17.55 -8.77 -4.71
N LEU A 14 -16.22 -8.69 -4.71
CA LEU A 14 -15.46 -7.56 -5.21
C LEU A 14 -15.20 -7.73 -6.71
N ASP A 15 -15.39 -6.65 -7.46
CA ASP A 15 -14.93 -6.53 -8.83
C ASP A 15 -13.42 -6.28 -8.79
N GLY A 16 -12.65 -7.30 -9.20
CA GLY A 16 -11.20 -7.24 -9.19
C GLY A 16 -10.63 -6.16 -10.11
N ASP A 17 -11.25 -5.87 -11.26
CA ASP A 17 -10.76 -4.87 -12.22
C ASP A 17 -10.94 -3.47 -11.64
N ARG A 18 -12.11 -3.25 -11.04
CA ARG A 18 -12.40 -2.01 -10.32
C ARG A 18 -11.49 -1.82 -9.11
N LEU A 19 -11.24 -2.88 -8.35
CA LEU A 19 -10.33 -2.85 -7.20
C LEU A 19 -8.90 -2.54 -7.62
N GLY A 20 -8.41 -3.14 -8.71
CA GLY A 20 -7.10 -2.86 -9.27
C GLY A 20 -6.92 -1.37 -9.60
N ARG A 21 -7.89 -0.80 -10.33
CA ARG A 21 -7.90 0.64 -10.68
C ARG A 21 -7.98 1.54 -9.44
N ALA A 22 -8.78 1.17 -8.44
CA ALA A 22 -8.86 1.93 -7.20
C ALA A 22 -7.52 1.94 -6.44
N LEU A 23 -6.83 0.80 -6.39
CA LEU A 23 -5.50 0.69 -5.76
C LEU A 23 -4.42 1.48 -6.52
N GLU A 24 -4.47 1.53 -7.85
CA GLU A 24 -3.59 2.38 -8.66
C GLU A 24 -3.80 3.87 -8.33
N ARG A 25 -5.05 4.31 -8.25
CA ARG A 25 -5.40 5.69 -7.86
C ARG A 25 -4.97 5.99 -6.42
N LEU A 26 -5.12 5.03 -5.51
CA LEU A 26 -4.66 5.16 -4.13
C LEU A 26 -3.14 5.38 -4.06
N GLN A 27 -2.36 4.59 -4.81
CA GLN A 27 -0.91 4.76 -4.89
C GLN A 27 -0.51 6.12 -5.49
N ALA A 28 -1.31 6.65 -6.43
CA ALA A 28 -1.09 7.97 -7.00
C ALA A 28 -1.44 9.11 -6.04
N GLN A 29 -2.42 8.91 -5.14
CA GLN A 29 -2.82 9.88 -4.13
C GLN A 29 -1.82 9.95 -2.96
N HIS A 30 -1.27 8.80 -2.54
CA HIS A 30 -0.40 8.70 -1.38
C HIS A 30 1.05 8.40 -1.77
N ASP A 31 1.85 9.46 -1.89
CA ASP A 31 3.25 9.39 -2.34
C ASP A 31 4.12 8.40 -1.52
N ALA A 32 3.82 8.19 -0.24
CA ALA A 32 4.53 7.24 0.61
C ALA A 32 4.51 5.80 0.06
N LEU A 33 3.43 5.39 -0.62
CA LEU A 33 3.31 4.06 -1.24
C LEU A 33 4.25 3.89 -2.46
N ARG A 34 4.80 4.99 -2.96
CA ARG A 34 5.72 5.04 -4.11
C ARG A 34 7.18 5.26 -3.69
N LEU A 35 7.48 5.26 -2.39
CA LEU A 35 8.85 5.39 -1.90
C LEU A 35 9.72 4.24 -2.41
N ARG A 36 10.99 4.54 -2.64
CA ARG A 36 12.09 3.62 -2.93
C ARG A 36 13.25 3.98 -2.04
N PHE A 37 13.92 2.96 -1.51
CA PHE A 37 15.07 3.08 -0.63
C PHE A 37 16.23 2.33 -1.26
N ARG A 38 17.32 3.03 -1.56
CA ARG A 38 18.53 2.43 -2.13
C ARG A 38 19.72 2.80 -1.29
N GLU A 39 20.60 1.84 -1.08
CA GLU A 39 21.88 2.08 -0.44
C GLU A 39 22.94 2.34 -1.53
N GLU A 40 23.50 3.53 -1.55
CA GLU A 40 24.58 3.89 -2.47
C GLU A 40 25.79 4.34 -1.65
N ARG A 41 26.91 3.61 -1.79
CA ARG A 41 28.20 3.94 -1.13
C ARG A 41 28.10 4.09 0.40
N GLY A 42 27.25 3.29 1.05
CA GLY A 42 27.06 3.31 2.51
C GLY A 42 26.11 4.41 3.01
N ALA A 43 25.41 5.12 2.12
CA ALA A 43 24.37 6.07 2.45
C ALA A 43 23.01 5.61 1.91
N TRP A 44 21.97 5.76 2.72
CA TRP A 44 20.58 5.47 2.32
C TRP A 44 19.97 6.66 1.60
N HIS A 45 19.46 6.43 0.40
CA HIS A 45 18.74 7.40 -0.42
C HIS A 45 17.26 7.01 -0.53
N GLN A 46 16.38 8.00 -0.35
CA GLN A 46 14.95 7.84 -0.57
C GLN A 46 14.50 8.65 -1.79
N ALA A 47 13.65 8.05 -2.63
CA ALA A 47 13.05 8.72 -3.77
C ALA A 47 11.61 8.24 -4.00
N TYR A 48 10.80 9.05 -4.68
CA TYR A 48 9.49 8.64 -5.15
C TYR A 48 9.60 8.08 -6.57
N ALA A 49 9.13 6.85 -6.77
CA ALA A 49 8.96 6.32 -8.13
C ALA A 49 7.76 7.01 -8.80
N GLU A 50 7.87 7.32 -10.10
CA GLU A 50 6.75 7.88 -10.87
C GLU A 50 5.55 6.92 -10.88
N GLN A 51 5.83 5.61 -10.94
CA GLN A 51 4.83 4.54 -10.89
C GLN A 51 5.18 3.53 -9.81
N ALA A 52 4.18 3.01 -9.10
CA ALA A 52 4.37 2.08 -8.01
C ALA A 52 4.37 0.59 -8.43
N GLY A 53 3.87 0.29 -9.63
CA GLY A 53 3.63 -1.07 -10.14
C GLY A 53 2.19 -1.53 -9.95
N GLU A 54 1.82 -2.67 -10.57
CA GLU A 54 0.49 -3.28 -10.43
C GLU A 54 0.33 -3.82 -9.00
N PRO A 55 -0.63 -3.29 -8.21
CA PRO A 55 -0.73 -3.62 -6.79
C PRO A 55 -1.49 -4.92 -6.52
N LEU A 56 -2.39 -5.34 -7.41
CA LEU A 56 -3.37 -6.39 -7.14
C LEU A 56 -2.96 -7.75 -7.71
N TRP A 57 -2.87 -8.75 -6.85
CA TRP A 57 -2.87 -10.15 -7.25
C TRP A 57 -4.27 -10.75 -7.09
N ARG A 58 -4.65 -11.61 -8.04
CA ARG A 58 -5.88 -12.42 -7.97
C ARG A 58 -5.52 -13.89 -7.95
N ARG A 59 -6.07 -14.65 -7.00
CA ARG A 59 -5.78 -16.07 -6.79
C ARG A 59 -7.04 -16.81 -6.33
N GLN A 60 -6.94 -18.13 -6.30
CA GLN A 60 -7.98 -19.00 -5.76
C GLN A 60 -7.35 -19.89 -4.68
N ALA A 61 -8.10 -20.18 -3.61
CA ALA A 61 -7.65 -21.07 -2.55
C ALA A 61 -8.73 -22.09 -2.21
N GLY A 62 -8.35 -23.37 -2.23
CA GLY A 62 -9.24 -24.48 -1.88
C GLY A 62 -9.37 -24.74 -0.38
N SER A 63 -8.47 -24.17 0.43
CA SER A 63 -8.43 -24.36 1.88
C SER A 63 -7.81 -23.14 2.58
N GLU A 64 -7.90 -23.11 3.91
CA GLU A 64 -7.29 -22.06 4.73
C GLU A 64 -5.75 -22.15 4.69
N GLU A 65 -5.18 -23.35 4.62
CA GLU A 65 -3.73 -23.54 4.50
C GLU A 65 -3.21 -22.97 3.17
N ALA A 66 -3.95 -23.16 2.07
CA ALA A 66 -3.62 -22.58 0.78
C ALA A 66 -3.72 -21.03 0.81
N LEU A 67 -4.73 -20.49 1.49
CA LEU A 67 -4.85 -19.04 1.71
C LEU A 67 -3.65 -18.49 2.49
N LEU A 68 -3.25 -19.15 3.58
CA LEU A 68 -2.11 -18.74 4.40
C LEU A 68 -0.80 -18.75 3.59
N ALA A 69 -0.59 -19.75 2.74
CA ALA A 69 0.58 -19.81 1.85
C ALA A 69 0.62 -18.62 0.86
N LEU A 70 -0.52 -18.26 0.26
CA LEU A 70 -0.64 -17.10 -0.62
C LEU A 70 -0.42 -15.79 0.13
N CYS A 71 -0.95 -15.66 1.35
CA CYS A 71 -0.72 -14.50 2.21
C CYS A 71 0.77 -14.33 2.54
N GLU A 72 1.45 -15.44 2.81
CA GLU A 72 2.89 -15.44 3.07
C GLU A 72 3.68 -15.02 1.83
N GLU A 73 3.34 -15.54 0.65
CA GLU A 73 3.93 -15.12 -0.63
C GLU A 73 3.76 -13.61 -0.87
N ALA A 74 2.56 -13.07 -0.64
CA ALA A 74 2.29 -11.64 -0.76
C ALA A 74 3.13 -10.80 0.22
N GLN A 75 3.29 -11.25 1.47
CA GLN A 75 4.18 -10.63 2.46
C GLN A 75 5.63 -10.57 2.00
N ARG A 76 6.09 -11.60 1.28
CA ARG A 76 7.46 -11.67 0.75
C ARG A 76 7.70 -10.86 -0.52
N SER A 77 6.63 -10.42 -1.18
CA SER A 77 6.68 -9.83 -2.52
C SER A 77 7.10 -8.35 -2.57
N LEU A 78 7.24 -7.69 -1.42
CA LEU A 78 7.63 -6.29 -1.36
C LEU A 78 9.15 -6.13 -1.51
N ASP A 79 9.56 -5.13 -2.27
CA ASP A 79 10.96 -4.79 -2.53
C ASP A 79 11.18 -3.30 -2.22
N LEU A 80 12.16 -2.99 -1.37
CA LEU A 80 12.42 -1.61 -0.95
C LEU A 80 13.10 -0.77 -2.04
N GLU A 81 13.93 -1.38 -2.88
CA GLU A 81 14.75 -0.71 -3.89
C GLU A 81 14.00 -0.47 -5.20
N GLN A 82 13.16 -1.43 -5.59
CA GLN A 82 12.43 -1.46 -6.86
C GLN A 82 10.91 -1.35 -6.68
N GLY A 83 10.40 -1.68 -5.49
CA GLY A 83 8.97 -1.75 -5.23
C GLY A 83 8.32 -3.04 -5.74
N PRO A 84 7.01 -3.21 -5.48
CA PRO A 84 6.13 -2.23 -4.82
C PRO A 84 6.29 -2.24 -3.28
N LEU A 85 5.81 -1.17 -2.63
CA LEU A 85 5.66 -1.11 -1.17
C LEU A 85 4.24 -1.46 -0.70
N LEU A 86 3.28 -1.58 -1.62
CA LEU A 86 1.91 -2.04 -1.41
C LEU A 86 1.65 -3.28 -2.27
N ARG A 87 1.11 -4.34 -1.65
CA ARG A 87 0.57 -5.51 -2.34
C ARG A 87 -0.85 -5.75 -1.84
N ALA A 88 -1.79 -5.82 -2.76
CA ALA A 88 -3.12 -6.37 -2.50
C ALA A 88 -3.20 -7.79 -3.07
N LEU A 89 -3.89 -8.68 -2.37
CA LEU A 89 -4.18 -10.04 -2.81
C LEU A 89 -5.66 -10.32 -2.60
N LEU A 90 -6.40 -10.46 -3.69
CA LEU A 90 -7.78 -10.92 -3.71
C LEU A 90 -7.82 -12.43 -3.96
N VAL A 91 -8.41 -13.18 -3.04
CA VAL A 91 -8.51 -14.64 -3.11
C VAL A 91 -9.97 -15.07 -3.14
N ASP A 92 -10.35 -15.81 -4.17
CA ASP A 92 -11.62 -16.53 -4.21
C ASP A 92 -11.47 -17.86 -3.47
N MET A 93 -12.32 -18.09 -2.47
CA MET A 93 -12.34 -19.33 -1.68
C MET A 93 -13.32 -20.34 -2.28
N ALA A 94 -13.09 -21.63 -2.05
CA ALA A 94 -13.96 -22.71 -2.54
C ALA A 94 -15.42 -22.64 -2.01
N ASP A 95 -15.64 -21.99 -0.87
CA ASP A 95 -16.99 -21.75 -0.31
C ASP A 95 -17.72 -20.57 -0.95
N GLY A 96 -17.13 -19.93 -1.97
CA GLY A 96 -17.66 -18.75 -2.65
C GLY A 96 -17.39 -17.42 -1.93
N SER A 97 -16.76 -17.45 -0.75
CA SER A 97 -16.35 -16.23 -0.06
C SER A 97 -15.07 -15.65 -0.69
N GLN A 98 -14.83 -14.36 -0.46
CA GLN A 98 -13.59 -13.70 -0.89
C GLN A 98 -12.80 -13.17 0.30
N ARG A 99 -11.47 -13.23 0.19
CA ARG A 99 -10.52 -12.62 1.12
C ARG A 99 -9.71 -11.57 0.39
N LEU A 100 -9.55 -10.41 1.01
CA LEU A 100 -8.67 -9.34 0.54
C LEU A 100 -7.58 -9.12 1.58
N LEU A 101 -6.35 -9.45 1.22
CA LEU A 101 -5.17 -9.08 1.99
C LEU A 101 -4.60 -7.76 1.43
N LEU A 102 -4.32 -6.81 2.31
CA LEU A 102 -3.50 -5.64 2.01
C LEU A 102 -2.20 -5.76 2.81
N VAL A 103 -1.06 -5.61 2.15
CA VAL A 103 0.28 -5.63 2.75
C VAL A 103 0.99 -4.34 2.38
N ILE A 104 1.48 -3.60 3.36
CA ILE A 104 2.28 -2.39 3.15
C ILE A 104 3.56 -2.47 3.97
N HIS A 105 4.69 -2.09 3.38
CA HIS A 105 5.95 -2.01 4.11
C HIS A 105 5.84 -0.97 5.24
N HIS A 106 6.33 -1.28 6.45
CA HIS A 106 6.10 -0.44 7.63
C HIS A 106 6.75 0.96 7.54
N LEU A 107 7.71 1.16 6.62
CA LEU A 107 8.27 2.48 6.31
C LEU A 107 7.28 3.42 5.58
N ALA A 108 6.23 2.86 4.98
CA ALA A 108 5.24 3.60 4.20
C ALA A 108 3.87 3.71 4.89
N VAL A 109 3.68 3.10 6.06
CA VAL A 109 2.39 3.08 6.76
C VAL A 109 2.55 3.03 8.29
N ASP A 110 1.59 3.62 8.99
CA ASP A 110 1.38 3.49 10.43
C ASP A 110 -0.11 3.26 10.77
N GLY A 111 -0.43 3.15 12.06
CA GLY A 111 -1.80 2.89 12.51
C GLY A 111 -2.82 3.96 12.13
N VAL A 112 -2.42 5.23 12.04
CA VAL A 112 -3.31 6.33 11.61
C VAL A 112 -3.51 6.29 10.10
N SER A 113 -2.45 6.00 9.36
CA SER A 113 -2.42 5.89 7.91
C SER A 113 -3.38 4.81 7.41
N TRP A 114 -3.49 3.67 8.10
CA TRP A 114 -4.44 2.61 7.71
C TRP A 114 -5.88 3.10 7.63
N ARG A 115 -6.33 3.92 8.57
CA ARG A 115 -7.70 4.43 8.55
C ARG A 115 -7.93 5.30 7.31
N ILE A 116 -6.99 6.19 7.00
CA ILE A 116 -7.06 7.08 5.83
C ILE A 116 -7.04 6.24 4.54
N LEU A 117 -6.09 5.32 4.41
CA LEU A 117 -5.97 4.46 3.23
C LEU A 117 -7.22 3.61 2.97
N LEU A 118 -7.84 3.08 4.02
CA LEU A 118 -9.07 2.30 3.89
C LEU A 118 -10.29 3.18 3.54
N GLU A 119 -10.40 4.38 4.10
CA GLU A 119 -11.45 5.34 3.77
C GLU A 119 -11.34 5.77 2.30
N ASP A 120 -10.14 6.10 1.84
CA ASP A 120 -9.87 6.53 0.47
C ASP A 120 -10.02 5.39 -0.52
N LEU A 121 -9.56 4.17 -0.20
CA LEU A 121 -9.78 2.99 -1.04
C LEU A 121 -11.27 2.69 -1.21
N GLN A 122 -12.07 2.82 -0.14
CA GLN A 122 -13.53 2.63 -0.24
C GLN A 122 -14.18 3.68 -1.14
N ARG A 123 -13.76 4.96 -1.02
CA ARG A 123 -14.25 6.04 -1.90
C ARG A 123 -13.88 5.78 -3.35
N LEU A 124 -12.62 5.48 -3.64
CA LEU A 124 -12.14 5.18 -4.99
C LEU A 124 -12.79 3.94 -5.57
N TYR A 125 -13.03 2.91 -4.76
CA TYR A 125 -13.75 1.74 -5.20
C TYR A 125 -15.21 2.08 -5.52
N ALA A 126 -15.88 2.93 -4.74
CA ALA A 126 -17.26 3.37 -5.00
C ALA A 126 -17.38 4.34 -6.19
N ASP A 127 -16.35 5.16 -6.44
CA ASP A 127 -16.24 6.09 -7.56
C ASP A 127 -14.76 6.32 -7.87
N LEU A 128 -14.30 5.85 -9.04
CA LEU A 128 -12.88 5.94 -9.42
C LEU A 128 -12.42 7.38 -9.65
N ASP A 129 -13.34 8.32 -9.80
CA ASP A 129 -13.06 9.74 -9.99
C ASP A 129 -13.35 10.57 -8.73
N ALA A 130 -13.58 9.91 -7.59
CA ALA A 130 -13.74 10.56 -6.31
C ALA A 130 -12.57 11.50 -6.00
N ASP A 131 -12.89 12.74 -5.65
CA ASP A 131 -11.93 13.70 -5.14
C ASP A 131 -11.59 13.35 -3.68
N LEU A 132 -10.34 12.93 -3.45
CA LEU A 132 -9.82 12.61 -2.13
C LEU A 132 -9.27 13.85 -1.42
N GLY A 133 -9.40 15.03 -2.02
CA GLY A 133 -8.82 16.28 -1.56
C GLY A 133 -7.33 16.39 -1.88
N PRO A 134 -6.62 17.35 -1.26
CA PRO A 134 -5.21 17.56 -1.52
C PRO A 134 -4.42 16.28 -1.20
N ARG A 135 -3.40 16.00 -2.03
CA ARG A 135 -2.48 14.88 -1.75
C ARG A 135 -1.93 15.04 -0.35
N SER A 136 -1.92 13.95 0.42
CA SER A 136 -1.26 13.90 1.72
C SER A 136 0.16 14.43 1.55
N SER A 137 0.55 15.43 2.35
CA SER A 137 1.86 16.08 2.31
C SER A 137 2.95 15.04 2.07
N SER A 138 3.78 15.21 1.05
CA SER A 138 4.82 14.23 0.78
C SER A 138 5.67 14.05 2.03
N TYR A 139 6.00 12.82 2.40
CA TYR A 139 6.90 12.55 3.53
C TYR A 139 8.18 13.39 3.43
N GLN A 140 8.64 13.68 2.21
CA GLN A 140 9.75 14.59 1.94
C GLN A 140 9.45 16.06 2.31
N ALA A 141 8.25 16.58 2.04
CA ALA A 141 7.85 17.91 2.49
C ALA A 141 7.78 17.98 4.02
N TRP A 142 7.24 16.94 4.66
CA TRP A 142 7.22 16.84 6.13
C TRP A 142 8.62 16.68 6.74
N SER A 143 9.47 15.83 6.15
CA SER A 143 10.87 15.63 6.56
C SER A 143 11.70 16.89 6.36
N ARG A 144 11.51 17.61 5.24
CA ARG A 144 12.14 18.91 4.98
C ARG A 144 11.71 19.95 6.02
N HIS A 145 10.42 20.03 6.31
CA HIS A 145 9.88 20.91 7.34
C HIS A 145 10.45 20.59 8.73
N LEU A 146 10.61 19.31 9.09
CA LEU A 146 11.26 18.91 10.33
C LEU A 146 12.75 19.27 10.38
N HIS A 147 13.48 19.10 9.28
CA HIS A 147 14.89 19.51 9.21
C HIS A 147 15.03 21.03 9.33
N GLU A 148 14.15 21.80 8.69
CA GLU A 148 14.10 23.26 8.80
C GLU A 148 13.78 23.72 10.24
N GLN A 149 12.85 23.05 10.94
CA GLN A 149 12.52 23.37 12.33
C GLN A 149 13.56 22.89 13.35
N ALA A 150 14.25 21.78 13.08
CA ALA A 150 15.33 21.28 13.93
C ALA A 150 16.60 22.16 13.81
N GLY A 151 16.87 22.72 12.62
CA GLY A 151 17.93 23.72 12.41
C GLY A 151 17.63 25.08 13.05
N ALA A 152 16.35 25.49 13.09
CA ALA A 152 15.93 26.78 13.66
C ALA A 152 15.94 26.84 15.21
N ARG A 153 16.32 25.75 15.90
CA ARG A 153 16.41 25.69 17.37
C ARG A 153 17.84 25.78 17.93
N LEU A 154 18.84 25.97 17.08
CA LEU A 154 20.25 26.09 17.47
C LEU A 154 20.88 27.49 17.24
N ASP A 155 20.06 28.49 16.89
CA ASP A 155 20.48 29.90 16.83
C ASP A 155 19.75 30.75 17.89
#